data_AF-A0A942DLK5-F1
#
_entry.id   AF-A0A942DLK5-F1
#
_cell.length_a   1.000
_cell.length_b   1.000
_cell.length_c   1.000
_cell.angle_alpha   90.00
_cell.angle_beta   90.00
_cell.angle_gamma   90.00
#
_symmetry.space_group_name_H-M   'P 1'
#
loop_
_entity.id
_entity.type
_entity.pdbx_description
1 polymer ?
#
loop_
_entity_poly.entity_id
_entity_poly.type
_entity_poly.pdbx_seq_one_letter_code
_entity_poly.pdbx_strand_id
1 'polypeptide(L)'
;MKRSLALLFVTVLGLSPFFASATPTYQQNLNGLESSLTIYVYPPYMPINWQSPAKAIMSFFGIEIHRTLASDDAIAFENSLGESGKMSSRYRSTMGHAINHIHCTLPDGKIYDRWSSFSGQNHPEVDVNNILREKIGLGVLSYRYPDGRIIEGEENLKRITFYNGTKQINEAGIKELIRPRYLQIEVTPRSCEKLQAMVTFYESFGLRSDLPLKEILQRPENKILYFDSITDPYLSFLARQKDPNSTVGGGCTPYAVGLVKQSGRYDERLEKLWRHPLTVSERLIGGIPDEHGKIRRVSLSAILGTSLGENWIYEGYRNREMSLYDPSKIWNFIGQSRLCLADRNCEPQTKNFVDSHPFSVGALQVFKDRMKNPRYRTVYEDAGNFEPEFLDVSQPVEGVVWKL
;
A
#
# COMPACT_ATOMS: atom_id res chain seq x y z
N MET A 1 6.77 -48.78 -66.08
CA MET A 1 8.08 -49.47 -66.22
C MET A 1 9.16 -48.43 -66.48
N LYS A 2 10.28 -48.50 -65.73
CA LYS A 2 11.58 -47.77 -65.91
C LYS A 2 11.53 -46.26 -65.54
N ARG A 3 12.19 -45.81 -64.44
CA ARG A 3 13.64 -45.47 -64.25
C ARG A 3 14.05 -44.31 -65.18
N SER A 4 14.72 -43.21 -64.80
CA SER A 4 15.63 -42.82 -63.70
C SER A 4 15.72 -41.27 -63.69
N LEU A 5 15.77 -40.57 -62.55
CA LEU A 5 16.95 -40.17 -61.76
C LEU A 5 17.82 -39.06 -62.38
N ALA A 6 17.83 -37.87 -61.76
CA ALA A 6 19.05 -37.10 -61.45
C ALA A 6 18.75 -36.10 -60.33
N LEU A 7 19.22 -36.45 -59.13
CA LEU A 7 19.36 -35.60 -57.96
C LEU A 7 20.51 -34.60 -58.19
N LEU A 8 20.34 -33.35 -57.75
CA LEU A 8 21.47 -32.49 -57.39
C LEU A 8 21.24 -31.96 -55.96
N PHE A 9 22.14 -32.37 -55.07
CA PHE A 9 22.27 -31.88 -53.70
C PHE A 9 22.89 -30.47 -53.73
N VAL A 10 22.27 -29.51 -53.07
CA VAL A 10 22.98 -28.33 -52.54
C VAL A 10 22.56 -28.14 -51.09
N THR A 11 23.47 -28.49 -50.21
CA THR A 11 23.46 -28.24 -48.78
C THR A 11 23.87 -26.78 -48.56
N VAL A 12 23.02 -25.95 -47.94
CA VAL A 12 23.46 -24.71 -47.30
C VAL A 12 23.01 -24.73 -45.85
N LEU A 13 23.99 -25.02 -45.00
CA LEU A 13 23.97 -24.81 -43.56
C LEU A 13 23.96 -23.30 -43.29
N GLY A 14 22.80 -22.75 -42.96
CA GLY A 14 22.65 -21.42 -42.38
C GLY A 14 22.36 -21.55 -40.89
N LEU A 15 23.40 -21.61 -40.07
CA LEU A 15 23.32 -21.52 -38.61
C LEU A 15 22.88 -20.09 -38.25
N SER A 16 21.61 -19.93 -37.89
CA SER A 16 21.12 -18.74 -37.19
C SER A 16 21.69 -18.73 -35.77
N PRO A 17 22.37 -17.66 -35.32
CA PRO A 17 22.73 -17.57 -33.92
C PRO A 17 21.45 -17.35 -33.11
N PHE A 18 21.16 -18.31 -32.23
CA PHE A 18 20.25 -18.14 -31.11
C PHE A 18 20.72 -16.93 -30.31
N PHE A 19 20.08 -15.77 -30.49
CA PHE A 19 20.05 -14.75 -29.46
C PHE A 19 19.14 -15.29 -28.34
N ALA A 20 19.72 -16.12 -27.49
CA ALA A 20 19.19 -16.28 -26.15
C ALA A 20 19.28 -14.90 -25.49
N SER A 21 18.16 -14.19 -25.46
CA SER A 21 17.99 -13.01 -24.63
C SER A 21 18.05 -13.50 -23.18
N ALA A 22 19.26 -13.63 -22.65
CA ALA A 22 19.49 -13.80 -21.24
C ALA A 22 18.89 -12.56 -20.58
N THR A 23 17.73 -12.73 -19.95
CA THR A 23 17.16 -11.71 -19.09
C THR A 23 18.18 -11.55 -17.95
N PRO A 24 18.86 -10.39 -17.81
CA PRO A 24 19.77 -10.22 -16.70
C PRO A 24 18.92 -10.31 -15.42
N THR A 25 19.14 -11.38 -14.66
CA THR A 25 18.59 -11.55 -13.32
C THR A 25 19.38 -10.60 -12.44
N TYR A 26 18.99 -9.33 -12.43
CA TYR A 26 19.58 -8.32 -11.56
C TYR A 26 19.03 -8.51 -10.14
N GLN A 27 19.43 -9.61 -9.51
CA GLN A 27 19.49 -9.70 -8.05
C GLN A 27 20.77 -8.97 -7.65
N GLN A 28 20.67 -7.67 -7.36
CA GLN A 28 21.66 -7.14 -6.41
C GLN A 28 21.44 -7.89 -5.10
N ASN A 29 22.46 -8.67 -4.74
CA ASN A 29 22.54 -9.57 -3.59
C ASN A 29 22.01 -8.93 -2.30
N LEU A 30 20.73 -9.07 -2.00
CA LEU A 30 20.17 -8.84 -0.66
C LEU A 30 19.35 -10.03 -0.15
N ASN A 31 19.46 -11.20 -0.81
CA ASN A 31 19.23 -12.52 -0.21
C ASN A 31 20.21 -12.82 0.97
N GLY A 32 20.87 -11.80 1.53
CA GLY A 32 21.87 -11.87 2.59
C GLY A 32 21.94 -10.65 3.52
N LEU A 33 20.93 -9.75 3.55
CA LEU A 33 20.85 -8.79 4.65
C LEU A 33 20.41 -9.52 5.91
N GLU A 34 21.34 -9.74 6.84
CA GLU A 34 21.02 -10.30 8.16
C GLU A 34 20.08 -9.39 8.96
N SER A 35 20.13 -8.07 8.74
CA SER A 35 19.29 -7.09 9.42
C SER A 35 18.68 -6.08 8.46
N SER A 36 17.35 -6.06 8.35
CA SER A 36 16.61 -5.23 7.41
C SER A 36 15.22 -4.78 7.91
N LEU A 37 14.75 -3.69 7.32
CA LEU A 37 13.35 -3.27 7.31
C LEU A 37 12.86 -3.34 5.87
N THR A 38 11.83 -4.13 5.65
CA THR A 38 11.16 -4.27 4.35
C THR A 38 9.77 -3.66 4.44
N ILE A 39 9.46 -2.73 3.54
CA ILE A 39 8.10 -2.22 3.35
C ILE A 39 7.52 -2.85 2.09
N TYR A 40 6.36 -3.49 2.22
CA TYR A 40 5.55 -4.00 1.13
C TYR A 40 4.41 -3.02 0.88
N VAL A 41 4.28 -2.55 -0.35
CA VAL A 41 3.28 -1.56 -0.73
C VAL A 41 2.46 -2.09 -1.88
N TYR A 42 1.16 -1.83 -1.84
CA TYR A 42 0.28 -2.02 -2.98
C TYR A 42 -0.69 -0.83 -3.10
N PRO A 43 -0.97 -0.38 -4.34
CA PRO A 43 -1.86 0.74 -4.60
C PRO A 43 -3.32 0.35 -4.28
N PRO A 44 -4.27 1.29 -4.33
CA PRO A 44 -5.68 0.96 -4.34
C PRO A 44 -6.03 0.05 -5.53
N TYR A 45 -7.13 -0.71 -5.39
CA TYR A 45 -7.64 -1.58 -6.45
C TYR A 45 -7.81 -0.83 -7.77
N MET A 46 -8.33 0.40 -7.71
CA MET A 46 -8.36 1.35 -8.83
C MET A 46 -7.66 2.65 -8.42
N PRO A 47 -6.94 3.33 -9.34
CA PRO A 47 -6.32 4.62 -9.04
C PRO A 47 -7.36 5.66 -8.64
N ILE A 48 -7.03 6.47 -7.63
CA ILE A 48 -7.87 7.59 -7.21
C ILE A 48 -7.69 8.74 -8.20
N ASN A 49 -8.79 9.27 -8.73
CA ASN A 49 -8.74 10.38 -9.68
C ASN A 49 -8.75 11.73 -8.98
N TRP A 50 -7.55 12.29 -8.78
CA TRP A 50 -7.35 13.58 -8.11
C TRP A 50 -7.64 14.82 -8.98
N GLN A 51 -8.16 14.68 -10.20
CA GLN A 51 -8.40 15.83 -11.10
C GLN A 51 -9.41 16.84 -10.53
N SER A 52 -10.41 16.37 -9.79
CA SER A 52 -11.38 17.23 -9.11
C SER A 52 -11.92 16.55 -7.85
N PRO A 53 -12.48 17.31 -6.89
CA PRO A 53 -13.12 16.74 -5.70
C PRO A 53 -14.15 15.65 -6.00
N ALA A 54 -15.04 15.90 -6.99
CA ALA A 54 -16.07 14.94 -7.37
C ALA A 54 -15.46 13.64 -7.89
N LYS A 55 -14.45 13.73 -8.76
CA LYS A 55 -13.76 12.56 -9.32
C LYS A 55 -13.03 11.77 -8.24
N ALA A 56 -12.38 12.44 -7.29
CA ALA A 56 -11.66 11.78 -6.20
C ALA A 56 -12.62 10.98 -5.30
N ILE A 57 -13.73 11.62 -4.90
CA ILE A 57 -14.80 10.97 -4.12
C ILE A 57 -15.40 9.80 -4.88
N MET A 58 -15.75 9.98 -6.16
CA MET A 58 -16.33 8.90 -6.98
C MET A 58 -15.38 7.71 -7.13
N SER A 59 -14.08 7.95 -7.36
CA SER A 59 -13.09 6.89 -7.41
C SER A 59 -12.98 6.16 -6.08
N PHE A 60 -12.95 6.88 -4.95
CA PHE A 60 -12.89 6.30 -3.62
C PHE A 60 -14.10 5.40 -3.32
N PHE A 61 -15.32 5.90 -3.46
CA PHE A 61 -16.54 5.14 -3.19
C PHE A 61 -16.81 4.04 -4.21
N GLY A 62 -16.41 4.24 -5.48
CA GLY A 62 -16.51 3.20 -6.51
C GLY A 62 -15.76 1.93 -6.12
N ILE A 63 -14.58 2.06 -5.50
CA ILE A 63 -13.82 0.91 -5.00
C ILE A 63 -14.58 0.19 -3.87
N GLU A 64 -15.17 0.94 -2.95
CA GLU A 64 -15.93 0.39 -1.82
C GLU A 64 -17.18 -0.39 -2.29
N ILE A 65 -17.89 0.13 -3.30
CA ILE A 65 -19.01 -0.57 -3.94
C ILE A 65 -18.53 -1.87 -4.60
N HIS A 66 -17.45 -1.81 -5.38
CA HIS A 66 -16.89 -3.01 -6.02
C HIS A 66 -16.43 -4.06 -5.02
N ARG A 67 -15.98 -3.65 -3.83
CA ARG A 67 -15.61 -4.54 -2.73
C ARG A 67 -16.84 -5.21 -2.12
N THR A 68 -17.90 -4.43 -1.85
CA THR A 68 -19.14 -4.93 -1.24
C THR A 68 -19.88 -5.91 -2.16
N LEU A 69 -19.86 -5.66 -3.47
CA LEU A 69 -20.53 -6.50 -4.47
C LEU A 69 -19.72 -7.76 -4.87
N ALA A 70 -18.45 -7.85 -4.48
CA ALA A 70 -17.65 -9.02 -4.75
C ALA A 70 -18.03 -10.14 -3.76
N SER A 71 -18.71 -11.19 -4.25
CA SER A 71 -18.83 -12.44 -3.51
C SER A 71 -17.48 -13.15 -3.55
N ASP A 72 -16.68 -12.96 -2.51
CA ASP A 72 -15.39 -13.61 -2.37
C ASP A 72 -15.42 -14.62 -1.23
N ASP A 73 -14.74 -15.76 -1.45
CA ASP A 73 -14.49 -16.72 -0.37
C ASP A 73 -13.70 -16.06 0.76
N ALA A 74 -14.00 -16.47 1.99
CA ALA A 74 -13.35 -15.94 3.18
C ALA A 74 -12.20 -16.85 3.63
N ILE A 75 -11.05 -16.26 3.86
CA ILE A 75 -9.86 -16.90 4.44
C ILE A 75 -9.79 -16.54 5.90
N ALA A 76 -9.74 -17.57 6.75
CA ALA A 76 -9.54 -17.39 8.18
C ALA A 76 -8.08 -17.00 8.50
N PHE A 77 -7.91 -16.25 9.58
CA PHE A 77 -6.63 -15.92 10.19
C PHE A 77 -6.81 -15.77 11.70
N GLU A 78 -5.73 -15.88 12.46
CA GLU A 78 -5.70 -15.51 13.88
C GLU A 78 -4.88 -14.23 14.04
N ASN A 79 -5.44 -13.21 14.71
CA ASN A 79 -4.71 -11.98 14.98
C ASN A 79 -3.77 -12.14 16.20
N SER A 80 -2.95 -11.13 16.50
CA SER A 80 -2.01 -11.19 17.64
C SER A 80 -2.69 -11.28 19.01
N LEU A 81 -3.98 -11.00 19.09
CA LEU A 81 -4.78 -11.10 20.31
C LEU A 81 -5.42 -12.49 20.47
N GLY A 82 -5.18 -13.42 19.53
CA GLY A 82 -5.81 -14.75 19.51
C GLY A 82 -7.25 -14.73 19.00
N GLU A 83 -7.71 -13.63 18.39
CA GLU A 83 -9.05 -13.53 17.84
C GLU A 83 -9.07 -14.09 16.41
N SER A 84 -10.06 -14.95 16.12
CA SER A 84 -10.28 -15.45 14.77
C SER A 84 -10.90 -14.35 13.90
N GLY A 85 -10.21 -14.02 12.81
CA GLY A 85 -10.67 -13.10 11.79
C GLY A 85 -10.94 -13.81 10.45
N LYS A 86 -11.58 -13.08 9.54
CA LYS A 86 -11.81 -13.51 8.15
C LYS A 86 -11.48 -12.37 7.20
N MET A 87 -10.87 -12.68 6.07
CA MET A 87 -10.63 -11.73 4.97
C MET A 87 -11.00 -12.35 3.62
N SER A 88 -11.34 -11.52 2.64
CA SER A 88 -11.56 -12.00 1.27
C SER A 88 -10.29 -12.65 0.70
N SER A 89 -10.45 -13.78 0.01
CA SER A 89 -9.41 -14.45 -0.78
C SER A 89 -8.94 -13.65 -2.00
N ARG A 90 -9.63 -12.55 -2.29
CA ARG A 90 -9.31 -11.58 -3.34
C ARG A 90 -9.27 -10.19 -2.75
N TYR A 91 -8.54 -10.04 -1.65
CA TYR A 91 -8.47 -8.79 -0.89
C TYR A 91 -8.19 -7.58 -1.79
N ARG A 92 -9.06 -6.56 -1.70
CA ARG A 92 -8.98 -5.28 -2.43
C ARG A 92 -8.86 -4.14 -1.43
N SER A 93 -7.91 -3.23 -1.65
CA SER A 93 -7.77 -2.03 -0.83
C SER A 93 -8.39 -0.80 -1.50
N THR A 94 -9.09 0.02 -0.72
CA THR A 94 -9.73 1.27 -1.17
C THR A 94 -8.73 2.38 -1.40
N MET A 95 -7.73 2.52 -0.52
CA MET A 95 -6.71 3.58 -0.58
C MET A 95 -5.33 3.06 -1.01
N GLY A 96 -5.15 1.74 -1.07
CA GLY A 96 -3.85 1.09 -1.03
C GLY A 96 -3.42 0.78 0.40
N HIS A 97 -2.29 0.11 0.56
CA HIS A 97 -1.81 -0.28 1.88
C HIS A 97 -0.29 -0.42 1.89
N ALA A 98 0.29 -0.34 3.09
CA ALA A 98 1.68 -0.67 3.34
C ALA A 98 1.78 -1.60 4.56
N ILE A 99 2.61 -2.63 4.43
CA ILE A 99 2.89 -3.62 5.47
C ILE A 99 4.39 -3.71 5.65
N ASN A 100 4.84 -3.82 6.88
CA ASN A 100 6.25 -3.80 7.23
C ASN A 100 6.67 -5.17 7.75
N HIS A 101 7.87 -5.59 7.37
CA HIS A 101 8.59 -6.70 7.98
C HIS A 101 9.93 -6.19 8.50
N ILE A 102 10.14 -6.28 9.80
CA ILE A 102 11.40 -5.94 10.45
C ILE A 102 12.05 -7.25 10.83
N HIS A 103 13.26 -7.52 10.34
CA HIS A 103 14.06 -8.67 10.73
C HIS A 103 15.47 -8.16 10.99
N CYS A 104 15.85 -7.99 12.26
CA CYS A 104 17.15 -7.41 12.63
C CYS A 104 17.67 -7.92 13.97
N THR A 105 18.95 -7.69 14.22
CA THR A 105 19.60 -8.04 15.49
C THR A 105 19.70 -6.81 16.39
N LEU A 106 19.21 -6.92 17.62
CA LEU A 106 19.30 -5.89 18.66
C LEU A 106 20.75 -5.73 19.18
N PRO A 107 21.07 -4.62 19.90
CA PRO A 107 22.42 -4.43 20.44
C PRO A 107 22.89 -5.53 21.40
N ASP A 108 21.96 -6.25 22.04
CA ASP A 108 22.22 -7.39 22.92
C ASP A 108 22.37 -8.73 22.17
N GLY A 109 22.32 -8.71 20.83
CA GLY A 109 22.42 -9.91 19.98
C GLY A 109 21.10 -10.65 19.78
N LYS A 110 19.98 -10.24 20.40
CA LYS A 110 18.68 -10.88 20.19
C LYS A 110 18.11 -10.53 18.82
N ILE A 111 17.49 -11.53 18.18
CA ILE A 111 16.79 -11.32 16.91
C ILE A 111 15.41 -10.71 17.20
N TYR A 112 15.11 -9.61 16.52
CA TYR A 112 13.79 -9.00 16.46
C TYR A 112 13.20 -9.25 15.06
N ASP A 113 12.11 -10.04 15.02
CA ASP A 113 11.38 -10.37 13.79
C ASP A 113 9.90 -10.02 13.98
N ARG A 114 9.39 -9.07 13.20
CA ARG A 114 8.04 -8.53 13.37
C ARG A 114 7.40 -8.12 12.05
N TRP A 115 6.19 -8.62 11.82
CA TRP A 115 5.25 -8.10 10.83
C TRP A 115 4.35 -7.07 11.48
N SER A 116 4.25 -5.88 10.89
CA SER A 116 3.47 -4.77 11.46
C SER A 116 2.86 -3.89 10.38
N SER A 117 1.57 -3.56 10.52
CA SER A 117 0.88 -2.55 9.72
C SER A 117 -0.17 -1.82 10.55
N PHE A 118 -0.69 -0.71 10.03
CA PHE A 118 -1.67 0.11 10.74
C PHE A 118 -3.06 -0.05 10.10
N SER A 119 -4.10 -0.19 10.91
CA SER A 119 -5.50 -0.34 10.48
C SER A 119 -6.47 0.47 11.34
N GLY A 120 -7.72 0.58 10.88
CA GLY A 120 -8.83 1.31 11.51
C GLY A 120 -10.07 1.26 10.61
N GLN A 121 -11.09 2.08 10.91
CA GLN A 121 -12.38 2.13 10.19
C GLN A 121 -13.20 0.83 10.26
N ASN A 122 -13.20 0.16 11.41
CA ASN A 122 -14.01 -1.01 11.72
C ASN A 122 -15.47 -0.67 12.08
N HIS A 123 -15.82 0.60 12.18
CA HIS A 123 -17.16 1.07 12.56
C HIS A 123 -17.85 1.79 11.38
N PRO A 124 -18.49 1.06 10.44
CA PRO A 124 -19.19 1.64 9.30
C PRO A 124 -20.24 2.70 9.70
N GLU A 125 -20.80 2.60 10.90
CA GLU A 125 -21.73 3.58 11.46
C GLU A 125 -21.11 4.97 11.60
N VAL A 126 -19.79 5.07 11.80
CA VAL A 126 -19.06 6.35 11.85
C VAL A 126 -19.07 7.01 10.48
N ASP A 127 -18.77 6.25 9.43
CA ASP A 127 -18.80 6.74 8.05
C ASP A 127 -20.20 7.19 7.65
N VAL A 128 -21.21 6.37 7.94
CA VAL A 128 -22.62 6.68 7.67
C VAL A 128 -23.03 7.96 8.39
N ASN A 129 -22.66 8.11 9.67
CA ASN A 129 -22.99 9.30 10.46
C ASN A 129 -22.29 10.55 9.89
N ASN A 130 -21.00 10.44 9.60
CA ASN A 130 -20.18 11.50 9.03
C ASN A 130 -20.70 11.99 7.67
N ILE A 131 -21.12 11.06 6.82
CA ILE A 131 -21.61 11.36 5.47
C ILE A 131 -23.04 11.92 5.51
N LEU A 132 -23.95 11.26 6.22
CA LEU A 132 -25.39 11.57 6.15
C LEU A 132 -25.82 12.65 7.14
N ARG A 133 -25.35 12.59 8.38
CA ARG A 133 -25.79 13.49 9.46
C ARG A 133 -24.90 14.70 9.60
N GLU A 134 -23.60 14.46 9.79
CA GLU A 134 -22.62 15.54 9.98
C GLU A 134 -22.26 16.24 8.68
N LYS A 135 -22.43 15.55 7.53
CA LYS A 135 -22.17 16.07 6.19
C LYS A 135 -20.79 16.70 6.14
N ILE A 136 -19.74 15.90 6.36
CA ILE A 136 -18.37 16.42 6.46
C ILE A 136 -17.68 16.63 5.11
N GLY A 137 -18.32 16.35 3.98
CA GLY A 137 -17.78 16.58 2.64
C GLY A 137 -16.41 15.90 2.44
N LEU A 138 -15.42 16.64 1.94
CA LEU A 138 -14.03 16.16 1.85
C LEU A 138 -13.33 15.99 3.21
N GLY A 139 -13.93 16.46 4.30
CA GLY A 139 -13.43 16.24 5.66
C GLY A 139 -13.26 14.77 6.02
N VAL A 140 -13.96 13.87 5.32
CA VAL A 140 -13.80 12.42 5.45
C VAL A 140 -12.36 11.96 5.17
N LEU A 141 -11.63 12.63 4.26
CA LEU A 141 -10.24 12.27 3.93
C LEU A 141 -9.28 12.51 5.09
N SER A 142 -9.63 13.45 5.98
CA SER A 142 -8.85 13.85 7.16
C SER A 142 -9.49 13.45 8.48
N TYR A 143 -10.58 12.66 8.44
CA TYR A 143 -11.29 12.29 9.66
C TYR A 143 -10.42 11.37 10.51
N ARG A 144 -10.45 11.61 11.83
CA ARG A 144 -9.64 10.88 12.82
C ARG A 144 -10.50 9.79 13.43
N TYR A 145 -10.43 8.59 12.87
CA TYR A 145 -11.19 7.45 13.38
C TYR A 145 -10.56 6.96 14.69
N PRO A 146 -11.31 6.82 15.78
CA PRO A 146 -10.74 6.53 17.10
C PRO A 146 -10.37 5.04 17.30
N ASP A 147 -10.53 4.21 16.28
CA ASP A 147 -10.38 2.75 16.31
C ASP A 147 -9.08 2.26 15.65
N GLY A 148 -8.08 3.14 15.59
CA GLY A 148 -6.77 2.80 15.06
C GLY A 148 -6.11 1.68 15.87
N ARG A 149 -5.45 0.76 15.17
CA ARG A 149 -4.72 -0.36 15.77
C ARG A 149 -3.58 -0.85 14.88
N ILE A 150 -2.64 -1.55 15.49
CA ILE A 150 -1.59 -2.27 14.76
C ILE A 150 -2.07 -3.69 14.45
N ILE A 151 -1.95 -4.08 13.19
CA ILE A 151 -2.08 -5.47 12.75
C ILE A 151 -0.69 -6.10 12.81
N GLU A 152 -0.62 -7.28 13.40
CA GLU A 152 0.61 -8.06 13.53
C GLU A 152 0.50 -9.43 12.83
N GLY A 153 1.64 -10.04 12.54
CA GLY A 153 1.71 -11.48 12.27
C GLY A 153 0.95 -11.96 11.02
N GLU A 154 0.14 -13.00 11.20
CA GLU A 154 -0.46 -13.79 10.10
C GLU A 154 -1.37 -12.96 9.21
N GLU A 155 -2.17 -12.05 9.79
CA GLU A 155 -3.09 -11.21 9.03
C GLU A 155 -2.36 -10.39 7.95
N ASN A 156 -1.19 -9.82 8.30
CA ASN A 156 -0.36 -9.08 7.34
C ASN A 156 0.10 -9.97 6.17
N LEU A 157 0.57 -11.18 6.48
CA LEU A 157 1.03 -12.13 5.47
C LEU A 157 -0.10 -12.50 4.50
N LYS A 158 -1.29 -12.79 5.04
CA LYS A 158 -2.48 -13.12 4.25
C LYS A 158 -2.91 -11.93 3.38
N ARG A 159 -2.92 -10.70 3.90
CA ARG A 159 -3.26 -9.48 3.13
C ARG A 159 -2.35 -9.29 1.92
N ILE A 160 -1.03 -9.47 2.09
CA ILE A 160 -0.07 -9.38 0.98
C ILE A 160 -0.28 -10.50 -0.03
N THR A 161 -0.50 -11.72 0.45
CA THR A 161 -0.62 -12.93 -0.38
C THR A 161 -1.87 -12.92 -1.25
N PHE A 162 -3.00 -12.54 -0.66
CA PHE A 162 -4.31 -12.56 -1.29
C PHE A 162 -4.72 -11.21 -1.90
N TYR A 163 -3.80 -10.23 -1.93
CA TYR A 163 -4.07 -8.96 -2.61
C TYR A 163 -4.32 -9.20 -4.10
N ASN A 164 -5.46 -8.71 -4.57
CA ASN A 164 -5.90 -8.83 -5.96
C ASN A 164 -6.08 -7.44 -6.58
N GLY A 165 -5.02 -6.92 -7.19
CA GLY A 165 -5.06 -5.63 -7.89
C GLY A 165 -5.78 -5.69 -9.23
N THR A 166 -5.93 -4.55 -9.90
CA THR A 166 -6.41 -4.51 -11.29
C THR A 166 -5.29 -4.79 -12.28
N LYS A 167 -5.64 -5.22 -13.50
CA LYS A 167 -4.69 -5.27 -14.62
C LYS A 167 -4.43 -3.84 -15.09
N GLN A 168 -3.18 -3.41 -15.08
CA GLN A 168 -2.76 -2.08 -15.54
C GLN A 168 -1.56 -2.18 -16.49
N ILE A 169 -1.39 -1.17 -17.33
CA ILE A 169 -0.18 -1.01 -18.14
C ILE A 169 0.91 -0.50 -17.20
N ASN A 170 1.96 -1.29 -17.02
CA ASN A 170 3.09 -0.92 -16.17
C ASN A 170 4.01 0.12 -16.85
N GLU A 171 5.06 0.53 -16.15
CA GLU A 171 6.04 1.51 -16.60
C GLU A 171 6.82 1.07 -17.84
N ALA A 172 6.78 -0.22 -18.17
CA ALA A 172 7.37 -0.80 -19.39
C ALA A 172 6.35 -0.99 -20.53
N GLY A 173 5.12 -0.49 -20.39
CA GLY A 173 4.05 -0.62 -21.40
C GLY A 173 3.37 -1.99 -21.42
N ILE A 174 3.62 -2.86 -20.45
CA ILE A 174 3.09 -4.23 -20.40
C ILE A 174 1.86 -4.27 -19.50
N LYS A 175 0.78 -4.89 -19.98
CA LYS A 175 -0.42 -5.13 -19.17
C LYS A 175 -0.13 -6.23 -18.14
N GLU A 176 0.04 -5.85 -16.89
CA GLU A 176 0.28 -6.78 -15.77
C GLU A 176 -0.78 -6.65 -14.69
N LEU A 177 -0.99 -7.73 -13.93
CA LEU A 177 -1.78 -7.66 -12.71
C LEU A 177 -0.97 -6.91 -11.65
N ILE A 178 -1.55 -5.89 -11.03
CA ILE A 178 -0.88 -5.21 -9.91
C ILE A 178 -0.66 -6.21 -8.78
N ARG A 179 0.61 -6.36 -8.39
CA ARG A 179 1.06 -7.12 -7.22
C ARG A 179 1.76 -6.19 -6.24
N PRO A 180 1.82 -6.55 -4.95
CA PRO A 180 2.65 -5.84 -3.99
C PRO A 180 4.09 -5.77 -4.47
N ARG A 181 4.73 -4.63 -4.24
CA ARG A 181 6.16 -4.40 -4.46
C ARG A 181 6.81 -4.11 -3.12
N TYR A 182 8.09 -4.41 -2.99
CA TYR A 182 8.81 -4.13 -1.75
C TYR A 182 9.97 -3.17 -1.97
N LEU A 183 10.29 -2.43 -0.91
CA LEU A 183 11.54 -1.72 -0.71
C LEU A 183 12.15 -2.22 0.58
N GLN A 184 13.44 -2.58 0.54
CA GLN A 184 14.17 -3.09 1.69
C GLN A 184 15.39 -2.23 1.96
N ILE A 185 15.60 -1.88 3.22
CA ILE A 185 16.76 -1.13 3.69
C ILE A 185 17.48 -1.87 4.79
N GLU A 186 18.80 -1.67 4.85
CA GLU A 186 19.65 -2.21 5.90
C GLU A 186 19.37 -1.53 7.25
N VAL A 187 19.31 -2.33 8.30
CA VAL A 187 19.07 -1.89 9.68
C VAL A 187 20.27 -2.23 10.55
N THR A 188 20.86 -1.22 11.18
CA THR A 188 21.89 -1.42 12.21
C THR A 188 21.28 -1.88 13.54
N PRO A 189 22.03 -2.48 14.48
CA PRO A 189 21.48 -2.86 15.78
C PRO A 189 20.83 -1.71 16.56
N ARG A 190 21.40 -0.51 16.48
CA ARG A 190 20.82 0.69 17.11
C ARG A 190 19.55 1.16 16.40
N SER A 191 19.49 1.04 15.08
CA SER A 191 18.26 1.28 14.32
C SER A 191 17.19 0.23 14.64
N CYS A 192 17.59 -1.02 14.88
CA CYS A 192 16.71 -2.12 15.27
C CYS A 192 16.01 -1.83 16.61
N GLU A 193 16.76 -1.40 17.63
CA GLU A 193 16.21 -0.99 18.93
C GLU A 193 15.21 0.18 18.79
N LYS A 194 15.54 1.18 17.97
CA LYS A 194 14.64 2.31 17.68
C LYS A 194 13.35 1.87 16.99
N LEU A 195 13.43 0.96 16.03
CA LEU A 195 12.27 0.39 15.34
C LEU A 195 11.41 -0.40 16.31
N GLN A 196 12.02 -1.27 17.12
CA GLN A 196 11.32 -2.03 18.16
C GLN A 196 10.58 -1.09 19.12
N ALA A 197 11.22 -0.04 19.60
CA ALA A 197 10.61 0.94 20.50
C ALA A 197 9.37 1.62 19.88
N MET A 198 9.43 2.00 18.60
CA MET A 198 8.30 2.61 17.90
C MET A 198 7.17 1.60 17.70
N VAL A 199 7.48 0.38 17.27
CA VAL A 199 6.46 -0.68 17.07
C VAL A 199 5.78 -1.02 18.40
N THR A 200 6.54 -1.31 19.47
CA THR A 200 5.99 -1.61 20.80
C THR A 200 5.16 -0.45 21.34
N PHE A 201 5.55 0.79 21.08
CA PHE A 201 4.75 1.95 21.44
C PHE A 201 3.37 1.94 20.78
N TYR A 202 3.29 1.72 19.46
CA TYR A 202 2.01 1.67 18.77
C TYR A 202 1.18 0.42 19.14
N GLU A 203 1.83 -0.73 19.32
CA GLU A 203 1.19 -1.96 19.81
C GLU A 203 0.57 -1.78 21.22
N SER A 204 1.12 -0.88 22.05
CA SER A 204 0.59 -0.59 23.39
C SER A 204 -0.81 0.03 23.41
N PHE A 205 -1.28 0.55 22.27
CA PHE A 205 -2.65 1.04 22.10
C PHE A 205 -3.65 -0.07 21.77
N GLY A 206 -3.21 -1.34 21.77
CA GLY A 206 -3.99 -2.52 21.40
C GLY A 206 -5.45 -2.44 21.84
N LEU A 207 -6.35 -2.36 20.85
CA LEU A 207 -7.79 -2.49 21.02
C LEU A 207 -8.20 -3.82 20.42
N ARG A 208 -9.07 -4.54 21.14
CA ARG A 208 -9.81 -5.66 20.55
C ARG A 208 -10.61 -5.15 19.36
N SER A 209 -10.64 -5.96 18.30
CA SER A 209 -11.24 -5.55 17.03
C SER A 209 -12.77 -5.40 17.09
N ASP A 210 -13.39 -6.00 18.11
CA ASP A 210 -14.83 -6.03 18.37
C ASP A 210 -15.29 -5.05 19.47
N LEU A 211 -14.39 -4.20 19.98
CA LEU A 211 -14.73 -3.26 21.03
C LEU A 211 -15.79 -2.25 20.55
N PRO A 212 -16.92 -2.06 21.25
CA PRO A 212 -17.94 -1.12 20.81
C PRO A 212 -17.42 0.32 20.74
N LEU A 213 -17.81 1.06 19.70
CA LEU A 213 -17.40 2.45 19.49
C LEU A 213 -17.63 3.35 20.72
N LYS A 214 -18.76 3.15 21.42
CA LYS A 214 -19.10 3.90 22.63
C LYS A 214 -18.03 3.74 23.72
N GLU A 215 -17.46 2.55 23.87
CA GLU A 215 -16.41 2.28 24.86
C GLU A 215 -15.09 2.91 24.44
N ILE A 216 -14.77 2.90 23.14
CA ILE A 216 -13.59 3.59 22.61
C ILE A 216 -13.67 5.10 22.90
N LEU A 217 -14.83 5.72 22.62
CA LEU A 217 -15.05 7.16 22.80
C LEU A 217 -15.07 7.62 24.26
N GLN A 218 -15.23 6.69 25.22
CA GLN A 218 -15.14 7.00 26.65
C GLN A 218 -13.71 7.00 27.19
N ARG A 219 -12.74 6.53 26.38
CA ARG A 219 -11.34 6.51 26.79
C ARG A 219 -10.76 7.93 26.77
N PRO A 220 -9.80 8.24 27.66
CA PRO A 220 -9.02 9.46 27.56
C PRO A 220 -8.38 9.57 26.16
N GLU A 221 -8.35 10.77 25.57
CA GLU A 221 -7.78 10.98 24.22
C GLU A 221 -6.34 10.46 24.11
N ASN A 222 -5.57 10.58 25.19
CA ASN A 222 -4.19 10.09 25.24
C ASN A 222 -4.09 8.55 25.24
N LYS A 223 -5.20 7.81 25.35
CA LYS A 223 -5.30 6.35 25.22
C LYS A 223 -5.93 5.90 23.90
N ILE A 224 -6.28 6.84 23.03
CA ILE A 224 -6.87 6.55 21.72
C ILE A 224 -5.77 6.64 20.66
N LEU A 225 -5.69 5.61 19.82
CA LEU A 225 -4.90 5.61 18.61
C LEU A 225 -5.81 5.97 17.44
N TYR A 226 -5.56 7.11 16.81
CA TYR A 226 -6.41 7.56 15.71
C TYR A 226 -5.94 7.00 14.38
N PHE A 227 -6.85 6.43 13.60
CA PHE A 227 -6.61 6.09 12.20
C PHE A 227 -6.99 7.27 11.31
N ASP A 228 -6.02 7.80 10.57
CA ASP A 228 -6.22 8.86 9.59
C ASP A 228 -5.09 8.87 8.55
N SER A 229 -5.25 9.65 7.47
CA SER A 229 -4.26 9.70 6.39
C SER A 229 -3.24 10.85 6.52
N ILE A 230 -3.43 11.75 7.49
CA ILE A 230 -2.72 13.04 7.59
C ILE A 230 -1.69 13.10 8.71
N THR A 231 -1.88 12.33 9.78
CA THR A 231 -0.97 12.25 10.92
C THR A 231 0.27 11.46 10.51
N ASP A 232 1.45 12.04 10.71
CA ASP A 232 2.73 11.35 10.51
C ASP A 232 3.10 10.57 11.78
N PRO A 233 3.14 9.22 11.73
CA PRO A 233 3.38 8.38 12.91
C PRO A 233 4.75 8.59 13.56
N TYR A 234 5.76 8.99 12.78
CA TYR A 234 7.07 9.29 13.34
C TYR A 234 7.00 10.57 14.19
N LEU A 235 6.33 11.61 13.67
CA LEU A 235 6.16 12.86 14.42
C LEU A 235 5.27 12.69 15.65
N SER A 236 4.17 11.95 15.56
CA SER A 236 3.31 11.71 16.74
C SER A 236 4.00 10.85 17.79
N PHE A 237 4.83 9.88 17.40
CA PHE A 237 5.67 9.12 18.32
C PHE A 237 6.66 10.03 19.08
N LEU A 238 7.39 10.88 18.35
CA LEU A 238 8.32 11.84 18.96
C LEU A 238 7.61 12.87 19.85
N ALA A 239 6.42 13.34 19.45
CA ALA A 239 5.61 14.23 20.27
C ALA A 239 5.21 13.56 21.58
N ARG A 240 4.76 12.30 21.53
CA ARG A 240 4.36 11.55 22.72
C ARG A 240 5.50 11.26 23.69
N GLN A 241 6.73 11.12 23.19
CA GLN A 241 7.92 11.02 24.05
C GLN A 241 8.19 12.31 24.86
N LYS A 242 7.77 13.47 24.35
CA LYS A 242 7.95 14.77 25.02
C LYS A 242 6.76 15.15 25.90
N ASP A 243 5.56 14.82 25.45
CA ASP A 243 4.31 15.10 26.15
C ASP A 243 3.40 13.85 26.13
N PRO A 244 3.20 13.19 27.30
CA PRO A 244 2.34 12.02 27.42
C PRO A 244 0.88 12.23 27.00
N ASN A 245 0.41 13.47 26.84
CA ASN A 245 -0.95 13.81 26.44
C ASN A 245 -1.10 14.09 24.93
N SER A 246 0.00 14.21 24.19
CA SER A 246 -0.04 14.49 22.76
C SER A 246 -0.80 13.42 21.99
N THR A 247 -1.68 13.80 21.07
CA THR A 247 -2.48 12.82 20.33
C THR A 247 -1.62 11.95 19.41
N VAL A 248 -1.99 10.69 19.24
CA VAL A 248 -1.25 9.70 18.44
C VAL A 248 -2.14 9.14 17.34
N GLY A 249 -1.61 8.97 16.14
CA GLY A 249 -2.37 8.42 15.04
C GLY A 249 -1.57 8.20 13.77
N GLY A 250 -2.29 7.84 12.72
CA GLY A 250 -1.75 7.67 11.38
C GLY A 250 -2.52 6.64 10.55
N GLY A 251 -1.95 6.31 9.41
CA GLY A 251 -2.50 5.30 8.49
C GLY A 251 -1.43 4.30 8.11
N CYS A 252 -1.83 3.22 7.43
CA CYS A 252 -0.92 2.15 7.02
C CYS A 252 0.35 2.65 6.32
N THR A 253 0.19 3.51 5.32
CA THR A 253 1.29 4.06 4.53
C THR A 253 2.11 5.09 5.28
N PRO A 254 1.53 6.11 5.94
CA PRO A 254 2.28 6.97 6.85
C PRO A 254 3.06 6.20 7.91
N TYR A 255 2.52 5.10 8.45
CA TYR A 255 3.19 4.27 9.45
C TYR A 255 4.42 3.56 8.89
N ALA A 256 4.31 2.97 7.70
CA ALA A 256 5.46 2.38 7.01
C ALA A 256 6.56 3.42 6.76
N VAL A 257 6.19 4.61 6.29
CA VAL A 257 7.16 5.71 6.11
C VAL A 257 7.76 6.16 7.45
N GLY A 258 6.96 6.20 8.51
CA GLY A 258 7.42 6.51 9.85
C GLY A 258 8.48 5.53 10.36
N LEU A 259 8.35 4.24 10.04
CA LEU A 259 9.39 3.24 10.34
C LEU A 259 10.65 3.46 9.52
N VAL A 260 10.53 3.82 8.23
CA VAL A 260 11.71 4.20 7.41
C VAL A 260 12.41 5.41 8.03
N LYS A 261 11.67 6.44 8.49
CA LYS A 261 12.23 7.58 9.25
C LYS A 261 12.95 7.13 10.52
N GLN A 262 12.29 6.28 11.32
CA GLN A 262 12.83 5.77 12.58
C GLN A 262 14.09 4.93 12.41
N SER A 263 14.25 4.25 11.26
CA SER A 263 15.46 3.49 10.93
C SER A 263 16.72 4.37 10.78
N GLY A 264 16.54 5.68 10.56
CA GLY A 264 17.63 6.62 10.26
C GLY A 264 18.15 6.57 8.83
N ARG A 265 17.46 5.85 7.92
CA ARG A 265 17.79 5.74 6.49
C ARG A 265 16.85 6.52 5.57
N TYR A 266 15.98 7.36 6.14
CA TYR A 266 15.05 8.18 5.36
C TYR A 266 15.75 9.39 4.74
N ASP A 267 15.48 9.63 3.46
CA ASP A 267 15.94 10.78 2.71
C ASP A 267 14.74 11.68 2.40
N GLU A 268 14.85 12.97 2.72
CA GLU A 268 13.79 13.96 2.54
C GLU A 268 13.35 14.15 1.08
N ARG A 269 14.19 13.79 0.11
CA ARG A 269 13.80 13.79 -1.32
C ARG A 269 12.63 12.86 -1.59
N LEU A 270 12.46 11.79 -0.79
CA LEU A 270 11.32 10.88 -0.88
C LEU A 270 9.99 11.58 -0.55
N GLU A 271 9.99 12.66 0.23
CA GLU A 271 8.75 13.40 0.53
C GLU A 271 8.09 13.89 -0.76
N LYS A 272 8.88 14.38 -1.73
CA LYS A 272 8.37 14.84 -3.03
C LYS A 272 7.87 13.70 -3.92
N LEU A 273 8.52 12.54 -3.83
CA LEU A 273 8.20 11.39 -4.66
C LEU A 273 7.00 10.60 -4.12
N TRP A 274 6.84 10.53 -2.79
CA TRP A 274 5.87 9.66 -2.14
C TRP A 274 4.61 10.38 -1.69
N ARG A 275 4.65 11.70 -1.48
CA ARG A 275 3.47 12.45 -1.07
C ARG A 275 2.66 12.98 -2.24
N HIS A 276 1.35 13.03 -2.07
CA HIS A 276 0.42 13.77 -2.90
C HIS A 276 0.08 15.09 -2.19
N PRO A 277 0.66 16.23 -2.63
CA PRO A 277 0.26 17.53 -2.13
C PRO A 277 -1.12 17.88 -2.69
N LEU A 278 -2.00 18.37 -1.81
CA LEU A 278 -3.37 18.73 -2.15
C LEU A 278 -3.76 20.00 -1.40
N THR A 279 -4.00 21.07 -2.14
CA THR A 279 -4.55 22.30 -1.60
C THR A 279 -6.07 22.26 -1.72
N VAL A 280 -6.77 22.20 -0.59
CA VAL A 280 -8.24 22.08 -0.56
C VAL A 280 -8.85 23.32 0.07
N SER A 281 -9.78 23.96 -0.63
CA SER A 281 -10.58 25.05 -0.06
C SER A 281 -11.41 24.55 1.11
N GLU A 282 -11.42 25.29 2.22
CA GLU A 282 -12.30 25.00 3.37
C GLU A 282 -13.78 25.00 2.99
N ARG A 283 -14.17 25.56 1.84
CA ARG A 283 -15.54 25.45 1.29
C ARG A 283 -15.97 24.00 1.08
N LEU A 284 -15.03 23.10 0.78
CA LEU A 284 -15.26 21.69 0.48
C LEU A 284 -15.21 20.79 1.72
N ILE A 285 -14.74 21.33 2.85
CA ILE A 285 -14.47 20.59 4.06
C ILE A 285 -15.55 20.93 5.08
N GLY A 286 -16.44 19.97 5.36
CA GLY A 286 -17.40 20.04 6.45
C GLY A 286 -16.81 19.51 7.76
N GLY A 287 -17.57 19.64 8.85
CA GLY A 287 -17.16 19.18 10.19
C GLY A 287 -16.21 20.14 10.91
N ILE A 288 -15.91 21.30 10.34
CA ILE A 288 -15.08 22.35 10.96
C ILE A 288 -16.00 23.48 11.46
N PRO A 289 -15.78 24.01 12.68
CA PRO A 289 -16.45 25.22 13.15
C PRO A 289 -16.13 26.43 12.24
N ASP A 290 -17.13 27.23 11.91
CA ASP A 290 -16.92 28.54 11.30
C ASP A 290 -16.46 29.58 12.34
N GLU A 291 -16.28 30.82 11.90
CA GLU A 291 -15.85 31.95 12.75
C GLU A 291 -16.81 32.27 13.90
N HIS A 292 -18.04 31.76 13.85
CA HIS A 292 -19.06 31.89 14.90
C HIS A 292 -19.24 30.59 15.70
N GLY A 293 -18.36 29.61 15.52
CA GLY A 293 -18.40 28.32 16.21
C GLY A 293 -19.46 27.34 15.69
N LYS A 294 -20.17 27.68 14.60
CA LYS A 294 -21.16 26.78 14.00
C LYS A 294 -20.48 25.78 13.08
N ILE A 295 -20.82 24.50 13.21
CA ILE A 295 -20.25 23.44 12.36
C ILE A 295 -20.72 23.62 10.92
N ARG A 296 -19.76 23.82 10.02
CA ARG A 296 -19.98 23.84 8.57
C ARG A 296 -20.37 22.45 8.09
N ARG A 297 -21.44 22.38 7.29
CA ARG A 297 -21.92 21.15 6.66
C ARG A 297 -21.77 21.23 5.15
N VAL A 298 -21.19 20.20 4.55
CA VAL A 298 -20.97 20.02 3.11
C VAL A 298 -21.40 18.59 2.76
N SER A 299 -22.55 18.42 2.11
CA SER A 299 -22.99 17.07 1.73
C SER A 299 -22.15 16.53 0.57
N LEU A 300 -21.91 15.22 0.55
CA LEU A 300 -21.31 14.57 -0.62
C LEU A 300 -22.14 14.81 -1.89
N SER A 301 -23.48 14.85 -1.78
CA SER A 301 -24.35 15.17 -2.91
C SER A 301 -24.10 16.57 -3.49
N ALA A 302 -23.71 17.56 -2.68
CA ALA A 302 -23.35 18.87 -3.18
C ALA A 302 -22.04 18.81 -3.96
N ILE A 303 -21.06 18.06 -3.46
CA ILE A 303 -19.78 17.88 -4.16
C ILE A 303 -19.99 17.10 -5.47
N LEU A 304 -20.81 16.05 -5.46
CA LEU A 304 -21.00 15.17 -6.62
C LEU A 304 -22.00 15.72 -7.66
N GLY A 305 -23.02 16.46 -7.22
CA GLY A 305 -24.17 16.84 -8.05
C GLY A 305 -24.19 18.32 -8.46
N THR A 306 -23.16 19.10 -8.13
CA THR A 306 -23.09 20.54 -8.47
C THR A 306 -21.67 20.93 -8.89
N SER A 307 -21.50 22.17 -9.34
CA SER A 307 -20.19 22.75 -9.66
C SER A 307 -19.24 22.89 -8.46
N LEU A 308 -19.71 22.59 -7.24
CA LEU A 308 -18.88 22.54 -6.04
C LEU A 308 -17.78 21.46 -6.12
N GLY A 309 -17.98 20.39 -6.88
CA GLY A 309 -16.96 19.33 -7.02
C GLY A 309 -16.02 19.48 -8.20
N GLU A 310 -16.06 20.59 -8.91
CA GLU A 310 -15.26 20.82 -10.12
C GLU A 310 -13.88 21.39 -9.79
N ASN A 311 -13.75 22.19 -8.73
CA ASN A 311 -12.53 22.89 -8.39
C ASN A 311 -12.05 22.54 -6.98
N TRP A 312 -10.73 22.42 -6.79
CA TRP A 312 -10.16 22.21 -5.46
C TRP A 312 -10.06 23.52 -4.65
N ILE A 313 -9.95 24.66 -5.34
CA ILE A 313 -9.76 25.99 -4.76
C ILE A 313 -10.93 26.89 -5.15
N TYR A 314 -11.42 27.67 -4.20
CA TYR A 314 -12.47 28.67 -4.41
C TYR A 314 -12.03 30.02 -3.85
N GLU A 315 -12.19 31.07 -4.65
CA GLU A 315 -11.90 32.45 -4.26
C GLU A 315 -12.74 32.88 -3.04
N GLY A 316 -12.12 33.64 -2.13
CA GLY A 316 -12.77 34.10 -0.90
C GLY A 316 -12.82 33.08 0.25
N TYR A 317 -12.29 31.87 0.05
CA TYR A 317 -12.18 30.85 1.09
C TYR A 317 -10.73 30.58 1.45
N ARG A 318 -10.48 30.29 2.74
CA ARG A 318 -9.19 29.77 3.19
C ARG A 318 -8.91 28.41 2.56
N ASN A 319 -7.64 28.11 2.34
CA ASN A 319 -7.18 26.82 1.85
C ASN A 319 -6.49 26.04 2.98
N ARG A 320 -6.61 24.73 2.93
CA ARG A 320 -5.85 23.78 3.75
C ARG A 320 -4.90 23.01 2.86
N GLU A 321 -3.64 23.01 3.26
CA GLU A 321 -2.64 22.13 2.67
C GLU A 321 -2.75 20.76 3.32
N MET A 322 -3.09 19.77 2.50
CA MET A 322 -3.07 18.36 2.86
C MET A 322 -1.93 17.71 2.09
N SER A 323 -1.20 16.84 2.75
CA SER A 323 -0.09 16.14 2.12
C SER A 323 -0.08 14.70 2.60
N LEU A 324 -0.52 13.81 1.71
CA LEU A 324 -0.80 12.41 2.02
C LEU A 324 0.28 11.53 1.41
N TYR A 325 0.80 10.55 2.14
CA TYR A 325 1.61 9.51 1.49
C TYR A 325 0.70 8.65 0.62
N ASP A 326 0.94 8.66 -0.69
CA ASP A 326 0.13 7.96 -1.68
C ASP A 326 0.75 6.59 -1.97
N PRO A 327 0.07 5.48 -1.65
CA PRO A 327 0.59 4.13 -1.91
C PRO A 327 0.92 3.88 -3.38
N SER A 328 0.18 4.51 -4.29
CA SER A 328 0.41 4.41 -5.74
C SER A 328 1.72 5.06 -6.14
N LYS A 329 2.03 6.24 -5.57
CA LYS A 329 3.30 6.91 -5.82
C LYS A 329 4.49 6.11 -5.29
N ILE A 330 4.38 5.57 -4.09
CA ILE A 330 5.44 4.73 -3.51
C ILE A 330 5.62 3.45 -4.35
N TRP A 331 4.52 2.80 -4.75
CA TRP A 331 4.55 1.61 -5.58
C TRP A 331 5.17 1.87 -6.98
N ASN A 332 4.84 3.00 -7.60
CA ASN A 332 5.46 3.43 -8.87
C ASN A 332 6.95 3.73 -8.70
N PHE A 333 7.33 4.42 -7.63
CA PHE A 333 8.74 4.70 -7.30
C PHE A 333 9.55 3.41 -7.14
N ILE A 334 9.00 2.39 -6.47
CA ILE A 334 9.64 1.07 -6.35
C ILE A 334 9.81 0.41 -7.73
N GLY A 335 8.80 0.53 -8.60
CA GLY A 335 8.86 0.07 -9.99
C GLY A 335 9.95 0.74 -10.81
N GLN A 336 9.99 2.08 -10.78
CA GLN A 336 11.02 2.89 -11.43
C GLN A 336 12.41 2.57 -10.91
N SER A 337 12.56 2.38 -9.60
CA SER A 337 13.84 2.00 -8.99
C SER A 337 14.33 0.66 -9.52
N ARG A 338 13.42 -0.31 -9.70
CA ARG A 338 13.74 -1.61 -10.29
C ARG A 338 14.19 -1.48 -11.74
N LEU A 339 13.57 -0.59 -12.52
CA LEU A 339 14.02 -0.30 -13.88
C LEU A 339 15.42 0.33 -13.89
N CYS A 340 15.69 1.29 -13.00
CA CYS A 340 17.01 1.91 -12.89
C CYS A 340 18.10 0.89 -12.53
N LEU A 341 17.84 0.03 -11.55
CA LEU A 341 18.79 -1.00 -11.13
C LEU A 341 19.03 -2.06 -12.23
N ALA A 342 18.08 -2.27 -13.13
CA ALA A 342 18.24 -3.17 -14.28
C ALA A 342 18.88 -2.50 -15.50
N ASP A 343 19.50 -1.33 -15.33
CA ASP A 343 20.09 -0.49 -16.39
C ASP A 343 19.11 -0.21 -17.55
N ARG A 344 17.81 -0.06 -17.22
CA ARG A 344 16.76 0.31 -18.18
C ARG A 344 16.43 1.79 -18.05
N ASN A 345 15.78 2.33 -19.08
CA ASN A 345 15.23 3.68 -19.03
C ASN A 345 14.24 3.78 -17.87
N CYS A 346 14.56 4.64 -16.91
CA CYS A 346 13.75 4.97 -15.76
C CYS A 346 13.69 6.49 -15.58
N GLU A 347 12.81 6.98 -14.72
CA GLU A 347 12.67 8.41 -14.46
C GLU A 347 13.95 9.03 -13.87
N PRO A 348 14.43 10.19 -14.39
CA PRO A 348 15.68 10.81 -13.92
C PRO A 348 15.72 11.10 -12.41
N GLN A 349 14.59 11.49 -11.83
CA GLN A 349 14.50 11.76 -10.39
C GLN A 349 14.70 10.48 -9.56
N THR A 350 14.19 9.34 -10.04
CA THR A 350 14.39 8.03 -9.40
C THR A 350 15.83 7.57 -9.59
N LYS A 351 16.42 7.76 -10.77
CA LYS A 351 17.83 7.43 -11.02
C LYS A 351 18.77 8.16 -10.06
N ASN A 352 18.59 9.48 -9.90
CA ASN A 352 19.39 10.28 -8.96
C ASN A 352 19.28 9.78 -7.51
N PHE A 353 18.13 9.20 -7.14
CA PHE A 353 17.95 8.60 -5.82
C PHE A 353 18.68 7.26 -5.72
N VAL A 354 18.42 6.34 -6.65
CA VAL A 354 19.04 5.00 -6.72
C VAL A 354 20.57 5.08 -6.68
N ASP A 355 21.14 5.99 -7.48
CA ASP A 355 22.60 6.13 -7.59
C ASP A 355 23.26 6.66 -6.30
N SER A 356 22.47 7.19 -5.34
CA SER A 356 22.98 7.79 -4.10
C SER A 356 22.63 7.02 -2.82
N HIS A 357 21.76 6.00 -2.89
CA HIS A 357 21.24 5.31 -1.72
C HIS A 357 21.25 3.79 -1.91
N PRO A 358 21.92 3.01 -1.04
CA PRO A 358 21.83 1.56 -1.09
C PRO A 358 20.48 1.08 -0.55
N PHE A 359 19.69 0.43 -1.39
CA PHE A 359 18.45 -0.25 -1.01
C PHE A 359 18.11 -1.38 -1.99
N SER A 360 17.26 -2.32 -1.58
CA SER A 360 16.66 -3.31 -2.47
C SER A 360 15.28 -2.88 -2.90
N VAL A 361 14.89 -3.26 -4.11
CA VAL A 361 13.49 -3.25 -4.54
C VAL A 361 13.16 -4.51 -5.31
N GLY A 362 11.88 -4.90 -5.28
CA GLY A 362 11.41 -5.96 -6.15
C GLY A 362 9.92 -6.19 -6.12
N ALA A 363 9.49 -7.20 -6.87
CA ALA A 363 8.14 -7.74 -6.78
C ALA A 363 8.00 -8.59 -5.51
N LEU A 364 6.77 -8.79 -5.06
CA LEU A 364 6.46 -9.64 -3.91
C LEU A 364 7.27 -10.95 -3.97
N GLN A 365 8.22 -11.09 -3.05
CA GLN A 365 8.85 -12.37 -2.77
C GLN A 365 7.88 -13.15 -1.90
N VAL A 366 6.92 -13.84 -2.52
CA VAL A 366 6.14 -14.83 -1.78
C VAL A 366 7.14 -15.91 -1.36
N PHE A 367 7.38 -15.99 -0.06
CA PHE A 367 8.40 -16.82 0.59
C PHE A 367 8.36 -18.26 0.08
N LYS A 368 9.25 -18.61 -0.86
CA LYS A 368 9.46 -20.02 -1.23
C LYS A 368 10.13 -20.82 -0.10
N ASP A 369 10.88 -20.15 0.80
CA ASP A 369 11.81 -20.86 1.70
C ASP A 369 11.69 -20.60 3.23
N ARG A 370 10.80 -19.71 3.72
CA ARG A 370 10.70 -19.41 5.18
C ARG A 370 9.42 -19.85 5.91
N MET A 371 8.50 -20.53 5.24
CA MET A 371 7.32 -21.13 5.88
C MET A 371 7.60 -22.51 6.53
N LYS A 372 8.80 -22.69 7.08
CA LYS A 372 9.15 -23.86 7.92
C LYS A 372 8.76 -23.67 9.39
N ASN A 373 8.26 -22.50 9.78
CA ASN A 373 7.66 -22.31 11.10
C ASN A 373 6.29 -23.03 11.12
N PRO A 374 6.10 -24.05 11.98
CA PRO A 374 4.86 -24.83 12.04
C PRO A 374 3.60 -24.00 12.24
N ARG A 375 3.70 -22.82 12.89
CA ARG A 375 2.55 -21.91 13.10
C ARG A 375 1.99 -21.31 11.82
N TYR A 376 2.77 -21.23 10.73
CA TYR A 376 2.37 -20.58 9.48
C TYR A 376 2.26 -21.57 8.31
N ARG A 377 2.43 -22.88 8.57
CA ARG A 377 2.47 -23.94 7.55
C ARG A 377 1.07 -24.36 7.05
N THR A 378 0.06 -24.32 7.93
CA THR A 378 -1.34 -24.64 7.61
C THR A 378 -1.99 -23.67 6.61
N VAL A 379 -1.40 -22.49 6.41
CA VAL A 379 -1.95 -21.41 5.57
C VAL A 379 -1.96 -21.74 4.08
N TYR A 380 -1.09 -22.65 3.62
CA TYR A 380 -0.94 -22.96 2.19
C TYR A 380 -1.61 -24.26 1.76
N GLU A 381 -1.80 -25.22 2.66
CA GLU A 381 -2.48 -26.48 2.35
C GLU A 381 -3.98 -26.24 2.08
N ASP A 382 -4.57 -25.21 2.70
CA ASP A 382 -5.97 -24.80 2.48
C ASP A 382 -6.17 -23.82 1.30
N ALA A 383 -5.11 -23.25 0.74
CA ALA A 383 -5.20 -22.21 -0.30
C ALA A 383 -5.37 -22.77 -1.74
N GLY A 384 -5.39 -24.08 -1.91
CA GLY A 384 -5.71 -24.74 -3.18
C GLY A 384 -4.63 -24.59 -4.26
N ASN A 385 -4.51 -25.62 -5.08
CA ASN A 385 -3.64 -25.67 -6.26
C ASN A 385 -4.01 -24.58 -7.27
N PHE A 386 -3.47 -23.37 -7.13
CA PHE A 386 -3.31 -22.45 -8.24
C PHE A 386 -1.96 -22.73 -8.88
N GLU A 387 -1.93 -23.67 -9.83
CA GLU A 387 -0.90 -23.61 -10.85
C GLU A 387 -1.02 -22.26 -11.57
N PRO A 388 0.05 -21.47 -11.70
CA PRO A 388 0.03 -20.35 -12.62
C PRO A 388 -0.14 -20.90 -14.03
N GLU A 389 -1.31 -20.69 -14.65
CA GLU A 389 -1.43 -20.78 -16.09
C GLU A 389 -0.41 -19.80 -16.70
N PHE A 390 0.71 -20.35 -17.16
CA PHE A 390 1.60 -19.66 -18.07
C PHE A 390 0.83 -19.49 -19.38
N LEU A 391 0.26 -18.30 -19.58
CA LEU A 391 -0.24 -17.88 -20.88
C LEU A 391 0.96 -17.85 -21.85
N ASP A 392 1.04 -18.86 -22.70
CA ASP A 392 1.92 -18.92 -23.86
C ASP A 392 1.46 -17.85 -24.87
N VAL A 393 2.14 -16.70 -24.86
CA VAL A 393 1.88 -15.58 -25.77
C VAL A 393 2.66 -15.80 -27.07
N SER A 394 2.31 -16.85 -27.82
CA SER A 394 2.91 -17.12 -29.13
C SER A 394 1.89 -17.33 -30.27
N GLN A 395 0.61 -17.01 -30.06
CA GLN A 395 -0.38 -17.05 -31.15
C GLN A 395 -1.01 -15.68 -31.44
N PRO A 396 -0.97 -15.19 -32.69
CA PRO A 396 -1.71 -14.01 -33.10
C PRO A 396 -3.19 -14.36 -33.21
N VAL A 397 -4.04 -13.65 -32.46
CA VAL A 397 -5.50 -13.73 -32.63
C VAL A 397 -5.90 -12.71 -33.68
N GLU A 398 -6.26 -13.19 -34.86
CA GLU A 398 -6.91 -12.41 -35.91
C GLU A 398 -8.32 -11.96 -35.50
N GLY A 399 -8.63 -10.69 -35.80
CA GLY A 399 -9.94 -10.22 -36.27
C GLY A 399 -11.17 -10.40 -35.37
N VAL A 400 -11.49 -9.36 -34.58
CA VAL A 400 -12.91 -9.06 -34.25
C VAL A 400 -13.17 -7.59 -34.54
N VAL A 401 -13.91 -7.36 -35.64
CA VAL A 401 -14.48 -6.07 -36.02
C VAL A 401 -15.78 -5.89 -35.25
N TRP A 402 -15.87 -4.84 -34.43
CA TRP A 402 -17.17 -4.36 -33.95
C TRP A 402 -17.64 -3.24 -34.88
N LYS A 403 -18.77 -3.45 -35.54
CA LYS A 403 -19.54 -2.35 -36.16
C LYS A 403 -20.30 -1.62 -35.06
N LEU A 404 -20.26 -0.28 -35.14
CA LEU A 404 -20.96 0.68 -34.30
C LEU A 404 -22.47 0.48 -34.29
#